data_AF-A0A1B6D4P5-F1
#
_entry.id   AF-A0A1B6D4P5-F1
#
_cell.length_a   1.000
_cell.length_b   1.000
_cell.length_c   1.000
_cell.angle_alpha   90.00
_cell.angle_beta   90.00
_cell.angle_gamma   90.00
#
_symmetry.space_group_name_H-M   'P 1'
#
loop_
_entity.id
_entity.type
_entity.pdbx_description
1 polymer ?
#
loop_
_entity_poly.entity_id
_entity_poly.type
_entity_poly.pdbx_seq_one_letter_code
_entity_poly.pdbx_strand_id
1 'polypeptide(L)'
;ITRMLKKKCQTKQIQHMTPETCNGFTVYAPNYFYPVPWRQWNLYFDSNSLNSTMRTIHNSYAIHVWNKFSILANITVGSKQPYGIIASQFCPQVYNNIGAIF
;
A
#
# COMPACT_ATOMS: atom_id res chain seq x y z
N ILE A 1 9.51 -13.05 3.54
CA ILE A 1 10.39 -13.06 4.74
C ILE A 1 11.69 -13.78 4.43
N THR A 2 12.81 -13.17 4.78
CA THR A 2 14.16 -13.71 4.55
C THR A 2 14.47 -14.92 5.45
N ARG A 3 15.41 -15.77 5.01
CA ARG A 3 15.90 -16.91 5.81
C ARG A 3 16.45 -16.48 7.19
N MET A 4 17.11 -15.33 7.23
CA MET A 4 17.70 -14.77 8.45
C MET A 4 16.62 -14.46 9.50
N LEU A 5 15.54 -13.76 9.11
CA LEU A 5 14.45 -13.44 10.04
C LEU A 5 13.75 -14.70 10.56
N LYS A 6 13.51 -15.71 9.70
CA LYS A 6 12.95 -16.99 10.14
C LYS A 6 13.82 -17.68 11.21
N LYS A 7 15.14 -17.63 11.06
CA LYS A 7 16.09 -18.19 12.03
C LYS A 7 16.11 -17.36 13.32
N LYS A 8 16.16 -16.03 13.21
CA LYS A 8 16.23 -15.12 14.34
C LYS A 8 14.96 -15.17 15.20
N CYS A 9 13.79 -15.17 14.56
CA CYS A 9 12.49 -15.20 15.22
C CYS A 9 12.01 -16.62 15.58
N GLN A 10 12.76 -17.66 15.20
CA GLN A 10 12.43 -19.08 15.43
C GLN A 10 11.04 -19.50 14.92
N THR A 11 10.49 -18.81 13.93
CA THR A 11 9.18 -19.11 13.32
C THR A 11 9.20 -18.89 11.82
N LYS A 12 8.29 -19.54 11.10
CA LYS A 12 8.00 -19.26 9.69
C LYS A 12 6.75 -18.41 9.51
N GLN A 13 5.93 -18.26 10.55
CA GLN A 13 4.68 -17.52 10.53
C GLN A 13 4.94 -16.06 10.91
N ILE A 14 4.56 -15.12 10.03
CA ILE A 14 4.79 -13.68 10.22
C ILE A 14 4.13 -13.20 11.50
N GLN A 15 2.90 -13.67 11.77
CA GLN A 15 2.13 -13.28 12.94
C GLN A 15 2.81 -13.60 14.29
N HIS A 16 3.78 -14.51 14.32
CA HIS A 16 4.51 -14.87 15.54
C HIS A 16 5.88 -14.20 15.64
N MET A 17 6.24 -13.34 14.67
CA MET A 17 7.50 -12.59 14.65
C MET A 17 7.34 -11.26 15.41
N THR A 18 7.27 -11.33 16.73
CA THR A 18 7.16 -10.17 17.62
C THR A 18 8.54 -9.71 18.07
N PRO A 19 8.70 -8.46 18.57
CA PRO A 19 9.97 -8.00 19.11
C PRO A 19 10.56 -8.93 20.18
N GLU A 20 9.72 -9.55 21.01
CA GLU A 20 10.14 -10.47 22.07
C GLU A 20 10.72 -11.76 21.49
N THR A 21 10.07 -12.33 20.46
CA THR A 21 10.54 -13.56 19.81
C THR A 21 11.66 -13.33 18.80
N CYS A 22 11.83 -12.09 18.32
CA CYS A 22 12.78 -11.69 17.29
C CYS A 22 13.95 -10.85 17.81
N ASN A 23 14.25 -10.85 19.11
CA ASN A 23 15.35 -10.09 19.74
C ASN A 23 15.33 -8.59 19.35
N GLY A 24 14.18 -7.95 19.55
CA GLY A 24 13.96 -6.52 19.29
C GLY A 24 13.57 -6.16 17.86
N PHE A 25 13.55 -7.12 16.91
CA PHE A 25 13.09 -6.83 15.55
C PHE A 25 11.57 -6.84 15.46
N THR A 26 11.00 -5.74 14.97
CA THR A 26 9.58 -5.68 14.61
C THR A 26 9.40 -6.15 13.16
N VAL A 27 8.66 -7.24 12.96
CA VAL A 27 8.32 -7.72 11.62
C VAL A 27 6.84 -7.45 11.36
N TYR A 28 6.56 -6.44 10.53
CA TYR A 28 5.19 -6.09 10.17
C TYR A 28 4.58 -7.08 9.17
N ALA A 29 3.27 -7.28 9.30
CA ALA A 29 2.51 -8.07 8.36
C ALA A 29 2.39 -7.37 6.99
N PRO A 30 2.16 -8.11 5.89
CA PRO A 30 2.13 -7.54 4.55
C PRO A 30 1.14 -6.38 4.37
N ASN A 31 0.00 -6.40 5.06
CA ASN A 31 -1.02 -5.35 4.99
C ASN A 31 -0.52 -3.96 5.40
N TYR A 32 0.58 -3.84 6.14
CA TYR A 32 1.17 -2.54 6.47
C TYR A 32 1.80 -1.83 5.27
N PHE A 33 2.24 -2.58 4.25
CA PHE A 33 2.97 -2.05 3.08
C PHE A 33 2.32 -2.41 1.73
N TYR A 34 1.54 -3.49 1.71
CA TYR A 34 0.83 -4.05 0.56
C TYR A 34 -0.64 -4.34 0.92
N PRO A 35 -1.40 -3.34 1.40
CA PRO A 35 -2.78 -3.55 1.83
C PRO A 35 -3.70 -4.02 0.71
N VAL A 36 -3.48 -3.57 -0.53
CA VAL A 36 -4.17 -4.07 -1.72
C VAL A 36 -3.24 -5.03 -2.47
N PRO A 37 -3.60 -6.31 -2.63
CA PRO A 37 -2.77 -7.28 -3.32
C PRO A 37 -2.73 -6.99 -4.82
N TRP A 38 -1.65 -7.42 -5.51
CA TRP A 38 -1.44 -7.16 -6.93
C TRP A 38 -2.60 -7.60 -7.83
N ARG A 39 -3.38 -8.63 -7.46
CA ARG A 39 -4.55 -9.08 -8.23
C ARG A 39 -5.71 -8.08 -8.25
N GLN A 40 -5.70 -7.15 -7.31
CA GLN A 40 -6.73 -6.12 -7.12
C GLN A 40 -6.12 -4.71 -7.31
N TRP A 41 -5.01 -4.60 -8.05
CA TRP A 41 -4.28 -3.34 -8.26
C TRP A 41 -5.19 -2.21 -8.78
N ASN A 42 -6.20 -2.55 -9.57
CA ASN A 42 -7.15 -1.63 -10.18
C ASN A 42 -8.03 -0.90 -9.16
N LEU A 43 -8.18 -1.42 -7.94
CA LEU A 43 -8.89 -0.75 -6.85
C LEU A 43 -8.27 0.59 -6.45
N TYR A 44 -7.02 0.86 -6.81
CA TYR A 44 -6.43 2.19 -6.62
C TYR A 44 -6.91 3.22 -7.65
N PHE A 45 -7.41 2.75 -8.80
CA PHE A 45 -7.66 3.55 -9.99
C PHE A 45 -9.14 3.57 -10.40
N ASP A 46 -10.02 2.86 -9.70
CA ASP A 46 -11.47 2.87 -9.94
C ASP A 46 -12.20 3.75 -8.92
N SER A 47 -12.92 4.77 -9.40
CA SER A 47 -13.71 5.66 -8.54
C SER A 47 -14.82 4.93 -7.76
N ASN A 48 -15.34 3.81 -8.28
CA ASN A 48 -16.37 3.02 -7.60
C ASN A 48 -15.83 2.31 -6.35
N SER A 49 -14.52 2.11 -6.28
CA SER A 49 -13.86 1.41 -5.18
C SER A 49 -13.43 2.33 -4.02
N LEU A 50 -13.78 3.63 -4.07
CA LEU A 50 -13.31 4.62 -3.10
C LEU A 50 -13.43 4.17 -1.65
N ASN A 51 -14.65 3.85 -1.22
CA ASN A 51 -14.91 3.53 0.18
C ASN A 51 -14.25 2.23 0.62
N SER A 52 -14.22 1.21 -0.24
CA SER A 52 -13.60 -0.08 0.09
C SER A 52 -12.07 0.03 0.14
N THR A 53 -11.46 0.74 -0.82
CA THR A 53 -10.01 0.95 -0.85
C THR A 53 -9.53 1.78 0.33
N MET A 54 -10.20 2.90 0.64
CA MET A 54 -9.80 3.75 1.78
C MET A 54 -9.93 3.02 3.12
N ARG A 55 -10.97 2.18 3.31
CA ARG A 55 -11.08 1.32 4.50
C ARG A 55 -9.95 0.30 4.58
N THR A 56 -9.59 -0.30 3.44
CA THR A 56 -8.55 -1.33 3.36
C THR A 56 -7.18 -0.77 3.74
N ILE A 57 -6.88 0.45 3.30
CA ILE A 57 -5.56 1.07 3.54
C ILE A 57 -5.46 1.84 4.86
N HIS A 58 -6.57 2.08 5.57
CA HIS A 58 -6.65 2.99 6.71
C HIS A 58 -5.53 2.82 7.76
N ASN A 59 -5.16 1.57 8.06
CA ASN A 59 -4.12 1.24 9.05
C ASN A 59 -2.76 0.89 8.44
N SER A 60 -2.56 1.20 7.15
CA SER A 60 -1.33 0.89 6.43
C SER A 60 -0.34 2.03 6.53
N TYR A 61 0.95 1.71 6.56
CA TYR A 61 2.02 2.72 6.59
C TYR A 61 2.40 3.18 5.19
N ALA A 62 2.25 2.30 4.20
CA ALA A 62 2.50 2.62 2.81
C ALA A 62 1.51 1.87 1.90
N ILE A 63 1.42 2.35 0.66
CA ILE A 63 0.73 1.67 -0.42
C ILE A 63 1.72 1.30 -1.53
N HIS A 64 1.41 0.25 -2.25
CA HIS A 64 2.17 -0.17 -3.42
C HIS A 64 1.20 -0.26 -4.61
N VAL A 65 1.41 0.58 -5.63
CA VAL A 65 0.48 0.72 -6.77
C VAL A 65 0.74 -0.25 -7.92
N TRP A 66 1.71 -1.17 -7.76
CA TRP A 66 1.98 -2.28 -8.67
C TRP A 66 2.28 -1.87 -10.13
N ASN A 67 3.28 -1.00 -10.34
CA ASN A 67 3.59 -0.33 -11.63
C ASN A 67 3.50 -1.22 -12.88
N LYS A 68 3.92 -2.50 -12.82
CA LYS A 68 3.81 -3.44 -13.94
C LYS A 68 2.37 -3.57 -14.46
N PHE A 69 1.39 -3.52 -13.56
CA PHE A 69 -0.02 -3.67 -13.86
C PHE A 69 -0.73 -2.33 -14.06
N SER A 70 -0.28 -1.29 -13.35
CA SER A 70 -0.91 0.04 -13.37
C SER A 70 -0.29 1.02 -14.38
N ILE A 71 0.68 0.61 -15.19
CA ILE A 71 1.42 1.52 -16.10
C ILE A 71 0.52 2.29 -17.09
N LEU A 72 -0.63 1.72 -17.47
CA LEU A 72 -1.60 2.37 -18.37
C LEU A 72 -2.80 2.98 -17.63
N ALA A 73 -2.81 2.92 -16.29
CA ALA A 73 -3.92 3.41 -15.50
C ALA A 73 -3.75 4.90 -15.23
N ASN A 74 -4.64 5.69 -15.82
CA ASN A 74 -4.67 7.13 -15.65
C ASN A 74 -5.43 7.53 -14.39
N ILE A 75 -5.03 8.63 -13.78
CA ILE A 75 -5.73 9.29 -12.68
C ILE A 75 -6.15 10.68 -13.14
N THR A 76 -7.44 10.94 -13.12
CA THR A 76 -7.97 12.28 -13.36
C THR A 76 -7.87 13.09 -12.07
N VAL A 77 -7.20 14.25 -12.13
CA VAL A 77 -7.07 15.17 -10.99
C VAL A 77 -8.45 15.63 -10.53
N GLY A 78 -8.70 15.53 -9.22
CA GLY A 78 -9.98 15.90 -8.60
C GLY A 78 -11.06 14.80 -8.68
N SER A 79 -10.77 13.65 -9.29
CA SER A 79 -11.68 12.52 -9.32
C SER A 79 -11.75 11.78 -7.97
N LYS A 80 -12.64 10.78 -7.90
CA LYS A 80 -12.81 9.90 -6.73
C LYS A 80 -11.92 8.66 -6.77
N GLN A 81 -10.95 8.61 -7.67
CA GLN A 81 -9.99 7.51 -7.73
C GLN A 81 -9.15 7.49 -6.44
N PRO A 82 -9.06 6.37 -5.71
CA PRO A 82 -8.37 6.30 -4.42
C PRO A 82 -6.95 6.83 -4.43
N TYR A 83 -6.16 6.47 -5.44
CA TYR A 83 -4.78 6.90 -5.51
C TYR A 83 -4.65 8.42 -5.74
N GLY A 84 -5.57 9.04 -6.48
CA GLY A 84 -5.64 10.49 -6.61
C GLY A 84 -5.89 11.20 -5.28
N ILE A 85 -6.79 10.67 -4.44
CA ILE A 85 -7.07 11.21 -3.10
C ILE A 85 -5.87 11.02 -2.16
N ILE A 86 -5.20 9.86 -2.22
CA ILE A 86 -4.00 9.60 -1.42
C ILE A 86 -2.87 10.55 -1.84
N ALA A 87 -2.66 10.73 -3.14
CA ALA A 87 -1.62 11.61 -3.68
C ALA A 87 -1.88 13.08 -3.31
N SER A 88 -3.13 13.54 -3.34
CA SER A 88 -3.47 14.91 -2.94
C SER A 88 -3.24 15.15 -1.44
N GLN A 89 -3.47 14.15 -0.60
CA GLN A 89 -3.28 14.25 0.84
C GLN A 89 -1.81 14.16 1.27
N PHE A 90 -1.06 13.19 0.73
CA PHE A 90 0.28 12.86 1.21
C PHE A 90 1.41 13.41 0.33
N CYS A 91 1.11 13.81 -0.92
CA CYS A 91 2.06 14.42 -1.85
C CYS A 91 1.53 15.74 -2.46
N PRO A 92 1.01 16.69 -1.65
CA PRO A 92 0.26 17.85 -2.15
C PRO A 92 1.06 18.74 -3.10
N GLN A 93 2.37 18.90 -2.86
CA GLN A 93 3.23 19.72 -3.73
C GLN A 93 3.31 19.15 -5.14
N VAL A 94 3.48 17.83 -5.28
CA VAL A 94 3.53 17.19 -6.60
C VAL A 94 2.14 17.21 -7.22
N TYR A 95 1.12 16.83 -6.46
CA TYR A 95 -0.27 16.76 -6.93
C TYR A 95 -0.82 18.10 -7.44
N ASN A 96 -0.40 19.22 -6.86
CA ASN A 96 -0.83 20.55 -7.29
C ASN A 96 -0.09 21.07 -8.54
N ASN A 97 1.00 20.42 -8.96
CA ASN A 97 1.84 20.84 -10.08
C ASN A 97 1.82 19.87 -11.28
N ILE A 98 1.01 18.80 -11.21
CA ILE A 98 0.80 17.87 -12.33
C ILE A 98 -0.31 18.36 -13.28
N GLY A 99 -0.36 17.79 -14.47
CA GLY A 99 -1.43 18.05 -15.43
C GLY A 99 -2.78 17.48 -14.99
N ALA A 100 -3.82 17.69 -15.80
CA ALA A 100 -5.18 17.22 -15.51
C ALA A 100 -5.30 15.68 -15.39
N ILE A 101 -4.35 14.95 -15.95
CA ILE A 101 -4.23 13.49 -15.91
C ILE A 101 -2.78 13.13 -15.61
N PHE A 102 -2.56 12.14 -14.75
CA PHE A 102 -1.24 11.60 -14.41
C PHE A 102 -1.28 10.09 -14.14
#